data_AF-A0A1B1U612-F1
#
_entry.id   AF-A0A1B1U612-F1
#
_cell.length_a   1.000
_cell.length_b   1.000
_cell.length_c   1.000
_cell.angle_alpha   90.00
_cell.angle_beta   90.00
_cell.angle_gamma   90.00
#
_symmetry.space_group_name_H-M   'P 1'
#
loop_
_entity.id
_entity.type
_entity.pdbx_description
1 polymer ?
#
loop_
_entity_poly.entity_id
_entity_poly.type
_entity_poly.pdbx_seq_one_letter_code
_entity_poly.pdbx_strand_id
1 'polypeptide(L)'
;MLKLSYHLFIFCFALVLSLFYNTYFFDILKQSLSSEQTILASSLLTLLLAMALEILSCRWTIKWVSLLILLIASASSYIINTLHIGITTDVIQSLIYANPREFQESLTLPVFWHFCLWFGIPALVILYLPLAKSPRLLPALITKCVILLGYAGAVLLLWFGLVGTDITFAFKKDRLLYYISNPISPIRTSIQFIDQQYKSQLKYEQIALDAVLQKSQKPKFIVLIIGESARSANFAINGYSKPTTPLLSQQNQIISFRNFRSCGVITAISVPCMLTNYTHQTYTKRYLSEFRDNILDITQRVGIQTYYIGNNGGGCIGQVCIRLPKNHIKFYDRGGH
;
A
#
# COMPACT_ATOMS: atom_id res chain seq x y z
N MET A 1 -4.17 -26.15 36.52
CA MET A 1 -4.42 -25.15 35.44
C MET A 1 -3.18 -25.03 34.57
N LEU A 2 -3.24 -25.45 33.29
CA LEU A 2 -2.16 -25.22 32.32
C LEU A 2 -1.92 -23.71 32.20
N LYS A 3 -0.70 -23.25 32.46
CA LYS A 3 -0.33 -21.84 32.22
C LYS A 3 0.15 -21.71 30.79
N LEU A 4 -0.51 -20.86 30.00
CA LEU A 4 -0.18 -20.66 28.59
C LEU A 4 1.12 -19.84 28.46
N SER A 5 2.06 -20.27 27.60
CA SER A 5 3.19 -19.42 27.21
C SER A 5 2.68 -18.19 26.46
N TYR A 6 3.28 -17.02 26.67
CA TYR A 6 2.85 -15.80 25.98
C TYR A 6 3.08 -15.87 24.46
N HIS A 7 4.05 -16.69 24.01
CA HIS A 7 4.28 -16.97 22.59
C HIS A 7 3.10 -17.75 21.96
N LEU A 8 2.62 -18.77 22.66
CA LEU A 8 1.47 -19.55 22.21
C LEU A 8 0.20 -18.68 22.25
N PHE A 9 0.06 -17.82 23.26
CA PHE A 9 -0.99 -16.80 23.29
C PHE A 9 -0.94 -15.90 22.05
N ILE A 10 0.24 -15.37 21.68
CA ILE A 10 0.41 -14.52 20.49
C ILE A 10 -0.04 -15.26 19.23
N PHE A 11 0.39 -16.51 19.04
CA PHE A 11 -0.01 -17.30 17.88
C PHE A 11 -1.52 -17.53 17.84
N CYS A 12 -2.13 -17.95 18.95
CA CYS A 12 -3.58 -18.16 19.03
C CYS A 12 -4.36 -16.85 18.80
N PHE A 13 -3.89 -15.74 19.36
CA PHE A 13 -4.51 -14.43 19.16
C PHE A 13 -4.42 -13.97 17.71
N ALA A 14 -3.26 -14.14 17.06
CA ALA A 14 -3.09 -13.85 15.64
C ALA A 14 -3.98 -14.73 14.75
N LEU A 15 -4.15 -16.01 15.11
CA LEU A 15 -5.05 -16.93 14.42
C LEU A 15 -6.50 -16.47 14.53
N VAL A 16 -6.93 -16.04 15.73
CA VAL A 16 -8.28 -15.49 15.95
C VAL A 16 -8.50 -14.22 15.11
N LEU A 17 -7.53 -13.30 15.09
CA LEU A 17 -7.60 -12.09 14.26
C LEU A 17 -7.72 -12.45 12.77
N SER A 18 -6.90 -13.38 12.28
CA SER A 18 -6.97 -13.84 10.90
C SER A 18 -8.34 -14.44 10.59
N LEU A 19 -8.78 -15.46 11.33
CA LEU A 19 -9.97 -16.22 10.95
C LEU A 19 -11.29 -15.46 11.14
N PHE A 20 -11.41 -14.68 12.21
CA PHE A 20 -12.71 -14.10 12.57
C PHE A 20 -12.84 -12.61 12.28
N TYR A 21 -11.74 -11.86 12.24
CA TYR A 21 -11.79 -10.40 12.00
C TYR A 21 -11.56 -10.03 10.53
N ASN A 22 -11.20 -11.00 9.69
CA ASN A 22 -10.95 -10.83 8.25
C ASN A 22 -11.91 -11.64 7.36
N THR A 23 -13.14 -11.92 7.80
CA THR A 23 -14.08 -12.74 7.03
C THR A 23 -14.36 -12.15 5.64
N TYR A 24 -14.71 -10.87 5.57
CA TYR A 24 -14.96 -10.20 4.28
C TYR A 24 -13.71 -10.12 3.40
N PHE A 25 -12.53 -9.89 4.00
CA PHE A 25 -11.25 -9.94 3.28
C PHE A 25 -11.05 -11.30 2.58
N PHE A 26 -11.32 -12.41 3.27
CA PHE A 26 -11.21 -13.74 2.66
C PHE A 26 -12.31 -14.02 1.64
N ASP A 27 -13.50 -13.46 1.78
CA ASP A 27 -14.56 -13.63 0.79
C ASP A 27 -14.23 -12.95 -0.55
N ILE A 28 -13.57 -11.79 -0.51
CA ILE A 28 -13.02 -11.15 -1.72
C ILE A 28 -11.83 -11.96 -2.26
N LEU A 29 -10.95 -12.45 -1.38
CA LEU A 29 -9.77 -13.21 -1.79
C LEU A 29 -10.12 -14.52 -2.53
N LYS A 30 -11.17 -15.23 -2.07
CA LYS A 30 -11.67 -16.48 -2.70
C LYS A 30 -12.17 -16.29 -4.14
N GLN A 31 -12.51 -15.06 -4.55
CA GLN A 31 -12.91 -14.78 -5.94
C GLN A 31 -11.71 -14.80 -6.90
N SER A 32 -10.49 -14.75 -6.37
CA SER A 32 -9.25 -14.70 -7.15
C SER A 32 -8.32 -15.88 -6.89
N LEU A 33 -8.54 -16.64 -5.80
CA LEU A 33 -7.70 -17.76 -5.38
C LEU A 33 -8.52 -19.04 -5.25
N SER A 34 -7.87 -20.19 -5.43
CA SER A 34 -8.46 -21.49 -5.08
C SER A 34 -8.67 -21.64 -3.57
N SER A 35 -9.46 -22.63 -3.15
CA SER A 35 -9.69 -22.93 -1.73
C SER A 35 -8.37 -23.24 -1.00
N GLU A 36 -7.47 -24.01 -1.62
CA GLU A 36 -6.15 -24.34 -1.07
C GLU A 36 -5.28 -23.10 -0.90
N GLN A 37 -5.20 -22.26 -1.95
CA GLN A 37 -4.46 -21.00 -1.91
C GLN A 37 -5.02 -20.04 -0.85
N THR A 38 -6.33 -20.03 -0.63
CA THR A 38 -6.97 -19.22 0.42
C THR A 38 -6.57 -19.67 1.82
N ILE A 39 -6.48 -20.99 2.06
CA ILE A 39 -6.00 -21.54 3.34
C ILE A 39 -4.53 -21.16 3.58
N LEU A 40 -3.70 -21.26 2.53
CA LEU A 40 -2.29 -20.83 2.59
C LEU A 40 -2.18 -19.32 2.85
N ALA A 41 -3.01 -18.50 2.23
CA ALA A 41 -3.06 -17.06 2.46
C ALA A 41 -3.50 -16.71 3.90
N SER A 42 -4.46 -17.45 4.46
CA SER A 42 -4.88 -17.29 5.86
C SER A 42 -3.79 -17.69 6.85
N SER A 43 -3.05 -18.75 6.53
CA SER A 43 -1.88 -19.19 7.30
C SER A 43 -0.76 -18.13 7.25
N LEU A 44 -0.50 -17.57 6.07
CA LEU A 44 0.45 -16.49 5.88
C LEU A 44 0.05 -15.23 6.68
N LEU A 45 -1.21 -14.80 6.62
CA LEU A 45 -1.71 -13.66 7.39
C LEU A 45 -1.54 -13.90 8.90
N THR A 46 -1.87 -15.10 9.38
CA THR A 46 -1.69 -15.49 10.78
C THR A 46 -0.24 -15.38 11.21
N LEU A 47 0.70 -15.89 10.42
CA LEU A 47 2.13 -15.83 10.71
C LEU A 47 2.67 -14.40 10.71
N LEU A 48 2.23 -13.56 9.76
CA LEU A 48 2.60 -12.14 9.72
C LEU A 48 2.10 -11.38 10.95
N LEU A 49 0.85 -11.59 11.35
CA LEU A 49 0.27 -10.98 12.56
C LEU A 49 0.97 -11.49 13.83
N ALA A 50 1.24 -12.79 13.93
CA ALA A 50 1.95 -13.37 15.06
C ALA A 50 3.38 -12.82 15.16
N MET A 51 4.10 -12.73 14.04
CA MET A 51 5.44 -12.15 13.98
C MET A 51 5.43 -10.67 14.40
N ALA A 52 4.49 -9.87 13.90
CA ALA A 52 4.38 -8.46 14.27
C ALA A 52 4.08 -8.28 15.77
N LEU A 53 3.13 -9.05 16.31
CA LEU A 53 2.79 -9.03 17.73
C LEU A 53 3.94 -9.50 18.62
N GLU A 54 4.68 -10.52 18.19
CA GLU A 54 5.87 -11.01 18.86
C GLU A 54 6.97 -9.94 18.89
N ILE A 55 7.18 -9.19 17.80
CA ILE A 55 8.11 -8.05 17.78
C ILE A 55 7.67 -6.96 18.76
N LEU A 56 6.41 -6.54 18.70
CA LEU A 56 5.85 -5.42 19.46
C LEU A 56 5.69 -5.70 20.96
N SER A 57 5.53 -6.97 21.32
CA SER A 57 5.14 -7.35 22.68
C SER A 57 6.25 -8.04 23.44
N CYS A 58 6.24 -7.86 24.75
CA CYS A 58 6.94 -8.74 25.69
C CYS A 58 5.93 -9.27 26.72
N ARG A 59 6.36 -10.15 27.61
CA ARG A 59 5.48 -10.74 28.64
C ARG A 59 4.64 -9.70 29.40
N TRP A 60 5.20 -8.53 29.67
CA TRP A 60 4.54 -7.50 30.49
C TRP A 60 3.55 -6.65 29.69
N THR A 61 3.82 -6.45 28.40
CA THR A 61 3.02 -5.57 27.54
C THR A 61 1.99 -6.33 26.72
N ILE A 62 2.14 -7.64 26.54
CA ILE A 62 1.32 -8.44 25.61
C ILE A 62 -0.19 -8.29 25.84
N LYS A 63 -0.65 -8.29 27.08
CA LYS A 63 -2.10 -8.12 27.36
C LYS A 63 -2.60 -6.76 26.87
N TRP A 64 -1.86 -5.70 27.13
CA TRP A 64 -2.23 -4.33 26.74
C TRP A 64 -2.11 -4.11 25.23
N VAL A 65 -1.05 -4.62 24.60
CA VAL A 65 -0.89 -4.58 23.14
C VAL A 65 -2.03 -5.35 22.47
N SER A 66 -2.35 -6.56 22.94
CA SER A 66 -3.45 -7.34 22.40
C SER A 66 -4.81 -6.67 22.60
N LEU A 67 -5.06 -6.02 23.75
CA LEU A 67 -6.30 -5.26 23.96
C LEU A 67 -6.42 -4.06 23.00
N LEU A 68 -5.33 -3.33 22.76
CA LEU A 68 -5.31 -2.22 21.81
C LEU A 68 -5.55 -2.70 20.37
N ILE A 69 -4.87 -3.77 19.96
CA ILE A 69 -5.04 -4.36 18.63
C ILE A 69 -6.45 -4.94 18.47
N LEU A 70 -6.98 -5.58 19.51
CA LEU A 70 -8.35 -6.08 19.53
C LEU A 70 -9.36 -4.95 19.39
N LEU A 71 -9.16 -3.82 20.09
CA LEU A 71 -10.03 -2.64 19.99
C LEU A 71 -10.09 -2.10 18.56
N ILE A 72 -8.92 -1.96 17.91
CA ILE A 72 -8.84 -1.50 16.52
C ILE A 72 -9.53 -2.52 15.60
N ALA A 73 -9.24 -3.81 15.80
CA ALA A 73 -9.79 -4.88 14.98
C ALA A 73 -11.32 -4.98 15.11
N SER A 74 -11.85 -4.89 16.33
CA SER A 74 -13.29 -4.97 16.60
C SER A 74 -14.03 -3.77 16.04
N ALA A 75 -13.53 -2.55 16.25
CA ALA A 75 -14.13 -1.33 15.71
C ALA A 75 -14.16 -1.36 14.17
N SER A 76 -13.04 -1.75 13.56
CA SER A 76 -12.92 -1.81 12.09
C SER A 76 -13.71 -2.98 11.50
N SER A 77 -13.87 -4.09 12.23
CA SER A 77 -14.59 -5.27 11.73
C SER A 77 -16.07 -5.00 11.46
N TYR A 78 -16.72 -4.07 12.17
CA TYR A 78 -18.10 -3.71 11.85
C TYR A 78 -18.20 -3.02 10.49
N ILE A 79 -17.35 -2.02 10.26
CA ILE A 79 -17.29 -1.27 9.01
C ILE A 79 -16.92 -2.20 7.84
N ILE A 80 -15.94 -3.08 8.05
CA ILE A 80 -15.43 -3.96 7.01
C ILE A 80 -16.36 -5.15 6.76
N ASN A 81 -16.73 -5.90 7.80
CA ASN A 81 -17.44 -7.18 7.63
C ASN A 81 -18.96 -7.03 7.57
N THR A 82 -19.53 -5.98 8.20
CA THR A 82 -20.98 -5.75 8.19
C THR A 82 -21.39 -4.74 7.14
N LEU A 83 -20.66 -3.62 7.02
CA LEU A 83 -20.99 -2.57 6.05
C LEU A 83 -20.29 -2.75 4.70
N HIS A 84 -19.29 -3.64 4.59
CA HIS A 84 -18.50 -3.86 3.38
C HIS A 84 -17.76 -2.60 2.87
N ILE A 85 -17.36 -1.73 3.80
CA ILE A 85 -16.64 -0.50 3.51
C ILE A 85 -15.15 -0.66 3.84
N GLY A 86 -14.28 -0.31 2.90
CA GLY A 86 -12.84 -0.25 3.12
C GLY A 86 -12.42 0.96 3.96
N ILE A 87 -11.45 0.78 4.86
CA ILE A 87 -10.94 1.85 5.72
C ILE A 87 -9.93 2.71 4.93
N THR A 88 -10.44 3.73 4.24
CA THR A 88 -9.65 4.74 3.52
C THR A 88 -9.32 5.94 4.40
N THR A 89 -8.43 6.83 3.94
CA THR A 89 -8.08 8.06 4.66
C THR A 89 -9.30 8.96 4.87
N ASP A 90 -10.25 8.94 3.93
CA ASP A 90 -11.50 9.69 4.04
C ASP A 90 -12.39 9.13 5.15
N VAL A 91 -12.47 7.80 5.29
CA VAL A 91 -13.21 7.16 6.41
C VAL A 91 -12.58 7.54 7.75
N ILE A 92 -11.25 7.48 7.86
CA ILE A 92 -10.54 7.92 9.08
C ILE A 92 -10.80 9.41 9.35
N GLN A 93 -10.74 10.25 8.32
CA GLN A 93 -11.01 11.68 8.44
C GLN A 93 -12.42 11.95 8.95
N SER A 94 -13.43 11.30 8.37
CA SER A 94 -14.83 11.44 8.80
C SER A 94 -15.02 11.01 10.25
N LEU A 95 -14.34 9.94 10.70
CA LEU A 95 -14.41 9.51 12.11
C LEU A 95 -13.75 10.51 13.08
N ILE A 96 -12.62 11.13 12.68
CA ILE A 96 -11.89 12.08 13.53
C ILE A 96 -12.63 13.42 13.65
N TYR A 97 -13.21 13.91 12.55
CA TYR A 97 -13.89 15.20 12.51
C TYR A 97 -15.41 15.09 12.64
N ALA A 98 -15.94 13.88 12.90
CA ALA A 98 -17.36 13.67 13.16
C ALA A 98 -17.82 14.58 14.31
N ASN A 99 -18.96 15.23 14.12
CA ASN A 99 -19.58 15.98 15.19
C ASN A 99 -20.21 15.01 16.23
N PRO A 100 -20.37 15.41 17.50
CA PRO A 100 -20.90 14.51 18.53
C PRO A 100 -22.29 13.93 18.24
N ARG A 101 -23.14 14.64 17.49
CA ARG A 101 -24.48 14.19 17.10
C ARG A 101 -24.41 13.05 16.08
N GLU A 102 -23.60 13.22 15.05
CA GLU A 102 -23.33 12.23 14.00
C GLU A 102 -22.71 10.95 14.57
N PHE A 103 -21.82 11.09 15.56
CA PHE A 103 -21.27 9.94 16.28
C PHE A 103 -22.33 9.18 17.09
N GLN A 104 -23.23 9.89 17.78
CA GLN A 104 -24.31 9.26 18.53
C GLN A 104 -25.31 8.53 17.64
N GLU A 105 -25.67 9.11 16.48
CA GLU A 105 -26.54 8.47 15.49
C GLU A 105 -25.91 7.20 14.90
N SER A 106 -24.57 7.15 14.84
CA SER A 106 -23.83 5.96 14.40
C SER A 106 -23.82 4.82 15.44
N LEU A 107 -24.03 5.12 16.73
CA LEU A 107 -24.07 4.13 17.81
C LEU A 107 -25.44 3.44 17.90
N THR A 108 -25.71 2.62 16.90
CA THR A 108 -26.94 1.81 16.84
C THR A 108 -26.84 0.57 17.74
N LEU A 109 -28.00 -0.03 18.06
CA LEU A 109 -28.06 -1.26 18.86
C LEU A 109 -27.26 -2.44 18.24
N PRO A 110 -27.22 -2.63 16.91
CA PRO A 110 -26.33 -3.60 16.27
C PRO A 110 -24.84 -3.33 16.52
N VAL A 111 -24.39 -2.07 16.47
CA VAL A 111 -23.00 -1.70 16.75
C VAL A 111 -22.64 -2.03 18.20
N PHE A 112 -23.56 -1.74 19.14
CA PHE A 112 -23.37 -2.08 20.55
C PHE A 112 -23.17 -3.58 20.74
N TRP A 113 -24.06 -4.42 20.20
CA TRP A 113 -23.92 -5.87 20.32
C TRP A 113 -22.69 -6.41 19.61
N HIS A 114 -22.36 -5.87 18.44
CA HIS A 114 -21.13 -6.20 17.75
C HIS A 114 -19.91 -5.93 18.64
N PHE A 115 -19.84 -4.75 19.26
CA PHE A 115 -18.73 -4.41 20.14
C PHE A 115 -18.69 -5.28 21.41
N CYS A 116 -19.83 -5.61 22.02
CA CYS A 116 -19.87 -6.53 23.15
C CYS A 116 -19.33 -7.94 22.80
N LEU A 117 -19.69 -8.46 21.63
CA LEU A 117 -19.28 -9.80 21.18
C LEU A 117 -17.84 -9.84 20.66
N TRP A 118 -17.44 -8.85 19.87
CA TRP A 118 -16.16 -8.81 19.17
C TRP A 118 -15.06 -8.03 19.91
N PHE A 119 -15.40 -7.24 20.93
CA PHE A 119 -14.42 -6.63 21.83
C PHE A 119 -14.59 -7.14 23.26
N GLY A 120 -15.80 -7.01 23.82
CA GLY A 120 -16.06 -7.28 25.24
C GLY A 120 -15.67 -8.69 25.67
N ILE A 121 -16.23 -9.72 25.03
CA ILE A 121 -15.95 -11.12 25.38
C ILE A 121 -14.45 -11.45 25.20
N PRO A 122 -13.81 -11.21 24.03
CA PRO A 122 -12.40 -11.53 23.86
C PRO A 122 -11.48 -10.71 24.78
N ALA A 123 -11.81 -9.45 25.08
CA ALA A 123 -11.04 -8.61 26.00
C ALA A 123 -11.05 -9.18 27.42
N LEU A 124 -12.21 -9.62 27.91
CA LEU A 124 -12.32 -10.29 29.20
C LEU A 124 -11.48 -11.57 29.23
N VAL A 125 -11.54 -12.39 28.16
CA VAL A 125 -10.70 -13.59 28.03
C VAL A 125 -9.22 -13.23 28.15
N ILE A 126 -8.74 -12.21 27.42
CA ILE A 126 -7.34 -11.76 27.48
C ILE A 126 -6.93 -11.30 28.89
N LEU A 127 -7.79 -10.55 29.57
CA LEU A 127 -7.53 -10.04 30.91
C LEU A 127 -7.42 -11.17 31.94
N TYR A 128 -8.34 -12.13 31.92
CA TYR A 128 -8.40 -13.22 32.90
C TYR A 128 -7.51 -14.43 32.56
N LEU A 129 -6.99 -14.55 31.34
CA LEU A 129 -6.12 -15.66 30.97
C LEU A 129 -4.79 -15.62 31.74
N PRO A 130 -4.44 -16.66 32.52
CA PRO A 130 -3.19 -16.71 33.27
C PRO A 130 -2.01 -17.08 32.36
N LEU A 131 -1.02 -16.19 32.25
CA LEU A 131 0.19 -16.41 31.45
C LEU A 131 1.35 -16.98 32.30
N ALA A 132 1.99 -18.04 31.81
CA ALA A 132 3.12 -18.73 32.46
C ALA A 132 4.28 -17.78 32.74
N LYS A 133 4.91 -17.90 33.92
CA LYS A 133 6.09 -17.07 34.28
C LYS A 133 7.22 -17.31 33.26
N SER A 134 7.86 -16.23 32.82
CA SER A 134 9.01 -16.32 31.91
C SER A 134 10.24 -16.86 32.64
N PRO A 135 11.12 -17.61 31.96
CA PRO A 135 12.46 -17.90 32.47
C PRO A 135 13.28 -16.60 32.61
N ARG A 136 14.52 -16.73 33.13
CA ARG A 136 15.51 -15.63 33.22
C ARG A 136 15.65 -14.92 31.85
N LEU A 137 16.06 -13.65 31.87
CA LEU A 137 16.09 -12.76 30.70
C LEU A 137 16.76 -13.37 29.46
N LEU A 138 17.96 -13.95 29.62
CA LEU A 138 18.73 -14.48 28.50
C LEU A 138 18.04 -15.67 27.79
N PRO A 139 17.60 -16.74 28.49
CA PRO A 139 16.76 -17.79 27.89
C PRO A 139 15.50 -17.25 27.21
N ALA A 140 14.82 -16.26 27.81
CA ALA A 140 13.60 -15.69 27.25
C ALA A 140 13.86 -14.95 25.92
N LEU A 141 14.99 -14.24 25.81
CA LEU A 141 15.42 -13.58 24.57
C LEU A 141 15.78 -14.60 23.49
N ILE A 142 16.50 -15.67 23.85
CA ILE A 142 16.86 -16.74 22.90
C ILE A 142 15.58 -17.40 22.36
N THR A 143 14.63 -17.76 23.21
CA THR A 143 13.35 -18.33 22.77
C THR A 143 12.61 -17.39 21.83
N LYS A 144 12.55 -16.10 22.16
CA LYS A 144 11.92 -15.09 21.30
C LYS A 144 12.61 -14.98 19.94
N CYS A 145 13.94 -14.94 19.89
CA CYS A 145 14.69 -14.91 18.63
C CYS A 145 14.45 -16.17 17.79
N VAL A 146 14.45 -17.36 18.40
CA VAL A 146 14.18 -18.63 17.70
C VAL A 146 12.76 -18.63 17.11
N ILE A 147 11.76 -18.15 17.86
CA ILE A 147 10.38 -18.06 17.38
C ILE A 147 10.25 -17.06 16.23
N LEU A 148 10.89 -15.89 16.33
CA LEU A 148 10.90 -14.90 15.25
C LEU A 148 11.58 -15.43 13.98
N LEU A 149 12.69 -16.15 14.12
CA LEU A 149 13.35 -16.81 12.99
C LEU A 149 12.46 -17.91 12.39
N GLY A 150 11.74 -18.66 13.23
CA GLY A 150 10.75 -19.64 12.80
C GLY A 150 9.61 -19.01 11.99
N TYR A 151 9.04 -17.90 12.47
CA TYR A 151 8.03 -17.16 11.73
C TYR A 151 8.59 -16.60 10.42
N ALA A 152 9.78 -16.00 10.42
CA ALA A 152 10.40 -15.47 9.21
C ALA A 152 10.64 -16.57 8.16
N GLY A 153 11.18 -17.72 8.59
CA GLY A 153 11.38 -18.88 7.71
C GLY A 153 10.07 -19.41 7.12
N ALA A 154 9.02 -19.55 7.94
CA ALA A 154 7.70 -20.01 7.50
C ALA A 154 7.05 -19.01 6.53
N VAL A 155 7.13 -17.71 6.81
CA VAL A 155 6.64 -16.64 5.92
C VAL A 155 7.37 -16.67 4.58
N LEU A 156 8.70 -16.80 4.57
CA LEU A 156 9.48 -16.88 3.34
C LEU A 156 9.12 -18.13 2.52
N LEU A 157 8.94 -19.27 3.18
CA LEU A 157 8.55 -20.52 2.51
C LEU A 157 7.15 -20.40 1.90
N LEU A 158 6.16 -19.89 2.63
CA LEU A 158 4.81 -19.70 2.09
C LEU A 158 4.79 -18.68 0.95
N TRP A 159 5.53 -17.57 1.11
CA TRP A 159 5.55 -16.49 0.13
C TRP A 159 6.24 -16.91 -1.17
N PHE A 160 7.49 -17.38 -1.10
CA PHE A 160 8.26 -17.72 -2.29
C PHE A 160 8.01 -19.13 -2.81
N GLY A 161 7.61 -20.05 -1.94
CA GLY A 161 7.45 -21.46 -2.30
C GLY A 161 6.03 -21.84 -2.75
N LEU A 162 4.98 -21.17 -2.26
CA LEU A 162 3.61 -21.69 -2.43
C LEU A 162 2.60 -20.68 -2.98
N VAL A 163 2.44 -19.48 -2.41
CA VAL A 163 1.24 -18.66 -2.65
C VAL A 163 1.48 -17.15 -2.88
N GLY A 164 2.71 -16.66 -2.71
CA GLY A 164 2.98 -15.22 -2.72
C GLY A 164 2.71 -14.52 -4.06
N THR A 165 2.94 -15.19 -5.19
CA THR A 165 2.63 -14.64 -6.52
C THR A 165 1.14 -14.47 -6.74
N ASP A 166 0.35 -15.45 -6.30
CA ASP A 166 -1.10 -15.46 -6.47
C ASP A 166 -1.76 -14.39 -5.60
N ILE A 167 -1.30 -14.26 -4.35
CA ILE A 167 -1.73 -13.16 -3.46
C ILE A 167 -1.38 -11.81 -4.09
N THR A 168 -0.17 -11.66 -4.62
CA THR A 168 0.24 -10.42 -5.28
C THR A 168 -0.66 -10.09 -6.47
N PHE A 169 -1.05 -11.10 -7.26
CA PHE A 169 -1.98 -10.92 -8.37
C PHE A 169 -3.39 -10.55 -7.87
N ALA A 170 -3.89 -11.19 -6.82
CA ALA A 170 -5.18 -10.86 -6.21
C ALA A 170 -5.23 -9.39 -5.76
N PHE A 171 -4.19 -8.90 -5.06
CA PHE A 171 -4.08 -7.50 -4.63
C PHE A 171 -3.92 -6.52 -5.80
N LYS A 172 -3.34 -6.94 -6.93
CA LYS A 172 -3.27 -6.12 -8.14
C LYS A 172 -4.64 -6.02 -8.83
N LYS A 173 -5.38 -7.12 -8.87
CA LYS A 173 -6.71 -7.22 -9.47
C LYS A 173 -7.74 -6.41 -8.68
N ASP A 174 -7.75 -6.55 -7.35
CA ASP A 174 -8.69 -5.84 -6.49
C ASP A 174 -7.96 -5.01 -5.42
N ARG A 175 -8.01 -3.68 -5.62
CA ARG A 175 -7.39 -2.73 -4.69
C ARG A 175 -8.13 -2.63 -3.36
N LEU A 176 -9.38 -3.09 -3.26
CA LEU A 176 -10.15 -3.08 -2.02
C LEU A 176 -9.44 -3.88 -0.91
N LEU A 177 -8.72 -4.95 -1.28
CA LEU A 177 -7.94 -5.80 -0.36
C LEU A 177 -6.96 -5.01 0.52
N TYR A 178 -6.40 -3.91 0.01
CA TYR A 178 -5.53 -3.02 0.80
C TYR A 178 -6.27 -2.28 1.93
N TYR A 179 -7.57 -2.07 1.78
CA TYR A 179 -8.40 -1.27 2.68
C TYR A 179 -9.26 -2.11 3.63
N ILE A 180 -9.37 -3.42 3.40
CA ILE A 180 -10.19 -4.34 4.22
C ILE A 180 -9.38 -5.37 5.02
N SER A 181 -8.06 -5.43 4.87
CA SER A 181 -7.21 -6.31 5.71
C SER A 181 -7.17 -5.79 7.16
N ASN A 182 -7.74 -6.50 8.12
CA ASN A 182 -7.92 -6.06 9.50
C ASN A 182 -6.93 -6.79 10.43
N PRO A 183 -6.22 -6.14 11.38
CA PRO A 183 -6.16 -4.71 11.69
C PRO A 183 -5.08 -3.93 10.92
N ILE A 184 -4.50 -4.51 9.87
CA ILE A 184 -3.40 -3.89 9.12
C ILE A 184 -3.83 -2.59 8.44
N SER A 185 -4.97 -2.60 7.75
CA SER A 185 -5.56 -1.49 7.02
C SER A 185 -5.84 -0.27 7.91
N PRO A 186 -6.66 -0.35 8.98
CA PRO A 186 -6.94 0.81 9.82
C PRO A 186 -5.69 1.43 10.44
N ILE A 187 -4.70 0.61 10.83
CA ILE A 187 -3.41 1.10 11.35
C ILE A 187 -2.64 1.84 10.24
N ARG A 188 -2.47 1.21 9.08
CA ARG A 188 -1.74 1.78 7.93
C ARG A 188 -2.38 3.08 7.45
N THR A 189 -3.70 3.09 7.29
CA THR A 189 -4.46 4.24 6.81
C THR A 189 -4.44 5.39 7.81
N SER A 190 -4.48 5.12 9.12
CA SER A 190 -4.34 6.16 10.15
C SER A 190 -2.96 6.82 10.11
N ILE A 191 -1.88 6.03 9.95
CA ILE A 191 -0.52 6.56 9.76
C ILE A 191 -0.44 7.40 8.48
N GLN A 192 -1.04 6.92 7.38
CA GLN A 192 -1.10 7.65 6.11
C GLN A 192 -1.85 8.98 6.25
N PHE A 193 -2.96 9.01 6.99
CA PHE A 193 -3.72 10.23 7.25
C PHE A 193 -2.88 11.25 8.03
N ILE A 194 -2.20 10.83 9.10
CA ILE A 194 -1.31 11.72 9.89
C ILE A 194 -0.18 12.27 9.00
N ASP A 195 0.43 11.43 8.17
CA ASP A 195 1.46 11.85 7.22
C ASP A 195 0.92 12.85 6.17
N GLN A 196 -0.31 12.68 5.70
CA GLN A 196 -0.98 13.65 4.82
C GLN A 196 -1.26 14.99 5.51
N GLN A 197 -1.71 14.97 6.77
CA GLN A 197 -1.93 16.20 7.54
C GLN A 197 -0.63 16.94 7.83
N TYR A 198 0.47 16.22 8.04
CA TYR A 198 1.79 16.86 8.17
C TYR A 198 2.21 17.52 6.84
N LYS A 199 1.96 16.86 5.71
CA LYS A 199 2.29 17.37 4.38
C LYS A 199 1.40 18.52 3.92
N SER A 200 0.16 18.66 4.41
CA SER A 200 -0.73 19.76 4.02
C SER A 200 -0.21 21.14 4.43
N GLN A 201 0.82 21.19 5.30
CA GLN A 201 1.58 22.40 5.59
C GLN A 201 2.48 22.85 4.42
N LEU A 202 2.72 21.98 3.43
CA LEU A 202 3.46 22.32 2.22
C LEU A 202 2.56 23.13 1.30
N LYS A 203 2.97 24.37 1.02
CA LYS A 203 2.26 25.22 0.05
C LYS A 203 2.50 24.71 -1.36
N TYR A 204 1.44 24.65 -2.14
CA TYR A 204 1.53 24.36 -3.56
C TYR A 204 2.32 25.46 -4.27
N GLU A 205 3.36 25.09 -5.02
CA GLU A 205 4.21 26.03 -5.74
C GLU A 205 3.93 25.97 -7.25
N GLN A 206 3.51 27.10 -7.80
CA GLN A 206 3.45 27.25 -9.25
C GLN A 206 4.83 27.64 -9.79
N ILE A 207 5.34 26.91 -10.77
CA ILE A 207 6.63 27.20 -11.41
C ILE A 207 6.43 27.57 -12.88
N ALA A 208 7.41 28.28 -13.46
CA ALA A 208 7.39 28.73 -14.84
C ALA A 208 6.12 29.55 -15.19
N LEU A 209 5.74 30.47 -14.30
CA LEU A 209 4.60 31.39 -14.53
C LEU A 209 4.87 32.39 -15.66
N ASP A 210 6.13 32.63 -15.97
CA ASP A 210 6.64 33.45 -17.06
C ASP A 210 6.76 32.69 -18.40
N ALA A 211 6.41 31.40 -18.43
CA ALA A 211 6.46 30.61 -19.66
C ALA A 211 5.47 31.13 -20.70
N VAL A 212 5.95 31.35 -21.93
CA VAL A 212 5.13 31.81 -23.07
C VAL A 212 5.35 30.88 -24.26
N LEU A 213 4.27 30.44 -24.89
CA LEU A 213 4.33 29.69 -26.14
C LEU A 213 4.57 30.65 -27.31
N GLN A 214 5.75 30.57 -27.92
CA GLN A 214 6.04 31.28 -29.16
C GLN A 214 5.22 30.70 -30.32
N LYS A 215 4.59 31.57 -31.11
CA LYS A 215 3.84 31.15 -32.30
C LYS A 215 4.79 30.47 -33.30
N SER A 216 4.49 29.22 -33.61
CA SER A 216 5.19 28.44 -34.64
C SER A 216 4.40 28.49 -35.95
N GLN A 217 5.10 28.64 -37.07
CA GLN A 217 4.47 28.62 -38.41
C GLN A 217 3.91 27.23 -38.78
N LYS A 218 4.42 26.16 -38.16
CA LYS A 218 3.96 24.79 -38.37
C LYS A 218 3.47 24.19 -37.06
N PRO A 219 2.40 23.35 -37.08
CA PRO A 219 1.98 22.61 -35.89
C PRO A 219 3.11 21.69 -35.44
N LYS A 220 3.38 21.66 -34.13
CA LYS A 220 4.36 20.77 -33.51
C LYS A 220 3.62 19.71 -32.71
N PHE A 221 4.03 18.46 -32.87
CA PHE A 221 3.49 17.33 -32.12
C PHE A 221 4.65 16.58 -31.48
N ILE A 222 4.57 16.35 -30.17
CA ILE A 222 5.61 15.71 -29.37
C ILE A 222 4.99 14.53 -28.64
N VAL A 223 5.63 13.37 -28.74
CA VAL A 223 5.24 12.17 -27.99
C VAL A 223 6.37 11.84 -27.02
N LEU A 224 6.09 11.90 -25.72
CA LEU A 224 6.98 11.41 -24.68
C LEU A 224 6.56 10.00 -24.27
N ILE A 225 7.41 9.01 -24.55
CA ILE A 225 7.18 7.61 -24.16
C ILE A 225 7.94 7.34 -22.86
N ILE A 226 7.20 7.14 -21.77
CA ILE A 226 7.76 6.75 -20.48
C ILE A 226 7.73 5.22 -20.36
N GLY A 227 8.89 4.58 -20.53
CA GLY A 227 9.04 3.13 -20.41
C GLY A 227 8.99 2.62 -18.97
N GLU A 228 8.86 1.30 -18.83
CA GLU A 228 8.85 0.60 -17.53
C GLU A 228 9.98 -0.43 -17.50
N SER A 229 10.80 -0.40 -16.44
CA SER A 229 11.86 -1.38 -16.13
C SER A 229 12.94 -1.66 -17.21
N ALA A 230 12.90 -0.97 -18.36
CA ALA A 230 13.87 -1.12 -19.43
C ALA A 230 15.24 -0.53 -19.04
N ARG A 231 16.33 -1.26 -19.33
CA ARG A 231 17.71 -0.84 -18.99
C ARG A 231 18.60 -0.74 -20.21
N SER A 232 19.40 0.33 -20.27
CA SER A 232 20.31 0.66 -21.39
C SER A 232 21.26 -0.49 -21.76
N ALA A 233 21.77 -1.23 -20.76
CA ALA A 233 22.69 -2.35 -20.96
C ALA A 233 22.14 -3.50 -21.83
N ASN A 234 20.81 -3.55 -22.04
CA ASN A 234 20.14 -4.57 -22.83
C ASN A 234 19.58 -4.04 -24.16
N PHE A 235 19.94 -2.83 -24.58
CA PHE A 235 19.47 -2.26 -25.84
C PHE A 235 20.48 -2.51 -26.95
N ALA A 236 20.06 -3.15 -28.05
CA ALA A 236 20.96 -3.45 -29.17
C ALA A 236 21.52 -2.16 -29.80
N ILE A 237 20.69 -1.10 -29.91
CA ILE A 237 21.12 0.25 -30.33
C ILE A 237 22.19 0.88 -29.42
N ASN A 238 22.39 0.34 -28.21
CA ASN A 238 23.43 0.75 -27.26
C ASN A 238 24.61 -0.24 -27.19
N GLY A 239 24.69 -1.21 -28.10
CA GLY A 239 25.79 -2.18 -28.19
C GLY A 239 25.54 -3.52 -27.49
N TYR A 240 24.30 -3.81 -27.08
CA TYR A 240 23.97 -5.15 -26.58
C TYR A 240 24.03 -6.20 -27.71
N SER A 241 24.58 -7.38 -27.42
CA SER A 241 24.85 -8.40 -28.43
C SER A 241 23.61 -9.06 -29.04
N LYS A 242 22.47 -9.07 -28.33
CA LYS A 242 21.22 -9.63 -28.85
C LYS A 242 20.38 -8.55 -29.53
N PRO A 243 19.63 -8.88 -30.61
CA PRO A 243 18.81 -7.92 -31.35
C PRO A 243 17.52 -7.57 -30.59
N THR A 244 17.63 -6.83 -29.49
CA THR A 244 16.49 -6.44 -28.62
C THR A 244 15.71 -5.23 -29.11
N THR A 245 16.29 -4.44 -30.02
CA THR A 245 15.66 -3.23 -30.59
C THR A 245 15.73 -3.23 -32.13
N PRO A 246 15.31 -4.32 -32.82
CA PRO A 246 15.59 -4.51 -34.25
C PRO A 246 14.94 -3.44 -35.13
N LEU A 247 13.71 -3.03 -34.82
CA LEU A 247 12.99 -2.00 -35.58
C LEU A 247 13.61 -0.61 -35.41
N LEU A 248 14.13 -0.30 -34.22
CA LEU A 248 14.83 0.96 -33.97
C LEU A 248 16.19 0.97 -34.68
N SER A 249 16.91 -0.15 -34.70
CA SER A 249 18.19 -0.27 -35.41
C SER A 249 18.09 -0.03 -36.93
N GLN A 250 16.89 -0.13 -37.51
CA GLN A 250 16.64 0.12 -38.94
C GLN A 250 16.31 1.59 -39.26
N GLN A 251 16.14 2.44 -38.24
CA GLN A 251 15.77 3.85 -38.47
C GLN A 251 17.03 4.70 -38.67
N ASN A 252 17.03 5.52 -39.72
CA ASN A 252 18.18 6.36 -40.07
C ASN A 252 18.30 7.64 -39.22
N GLN A 253 17.29 7.99 -38.41
CA GLN A 253 17.21 9.25 -37.66
C GLN A 253 16.96 9.03 -36.17
N ILE A 254 17.73 8.13 -35.54
CA ILE A 254 17.66 7.89 -34.09
C ILE A 254 18.91 8.41 -33.41
N ILE A 255 18.69 9.19 -32.35
CA ILE A 255 19.73 9.58 -31.39
C ILE A 255 19.55 8.70 -30.15
N SER A 256 20.57 7.91 -29.81
CA SER A 256 20.55 7.07 -28.61
C SER A 256 21.50 7.59 -27.52
N PHE A 257 20.94 7.88 -26.34
CA PHE A 257 21.70 8.33 -25.18
C PHE A 257 22.20 7.13 -24.36
N ARG A 258 23.48 6.78 -24.51
CA ARG A 258 24.07 5.61 -23.84
C ARG A 258 24.33 5.81 -22.34
N ASN A 259 24.63 7.05 -21.94
CA ASN A 259 24.91 7.43 -20.55
C ASN A 259 23.77 8.25 -19.95
N PHE A 260 22.56 7.68 -19.94
CA PHE A 260 21.37 8.28 -19.34
C PHE A 260 21.00 7.54 -18.05
N ARG A 261 20.65 8.28 -17.00
CA ARG A 261 20.33 7.71 -15.67
C ARG A 261 18.95 8.19 -15.23
N SER A 262 18.22 7.31 -14.54
CA SER A 262 16.90 7.63 -13.98
C SER A 262 17.04 8.44 -12.68
N CYS A 263 15.99 9.21 -12.33
CA CYS A 263 15.92 9.88 -11.04
C CYS A 263 15.68 8.91 -9.86
N GLY A 264 15.14 7.72 -10.12
CA GLY A 264 14.95 6.69 -9.10
C GLY A 264 15.00 5.28 -9.68
N VAL A 265 14.90 4.28 -8.81
CA VAL A 265 14.92 2.86 -9.18
C VAL A 265 13.53 2.22 -9.18
N ILE A 266 12.49 2.97 -8.81
CA ILE A 266 11.08 2.53 -8.84
C ILE A 266 10.22 3.59 -9.53
N THR A 267 9.19 3.13 -10.25
CA THR A 267 8.26 3.97 -11.04
C THR A 267 7.65 5.09 -10.20
N ALA A 268 7.29 4.77 -8.95
CA ALA A 268 6.74 5.67 -7.95
C ALA A 268 7.62 6.89 -7.62
N ILE A 269 8.93 6.83 -7.87
CA ILE A 269 9.90 7.92 -7.66
C ILE A 269 10.31 8.51 -9.01
N SER A 270 10.61 7.65 -9.99
CA SER A 270 11.18 8.06 -11.26
C SER A 270 10.23 8.93 -12.08
N VAL A 271 8.96 8.53 -12.19
CA VAL A 271 7.98 9.24 -13.04
C VAL A 271 7.69 10.64 -12.50
N PRO A 272 7.39 10.84 -11.21
CA PRO A 272 7.07 12.17 -10.74
C PRO A 272 8.30 13.08 -10.73
N CYS A 273 9.47 12.56 -10.35
CA CYS A 273 10.70 13.33 -10.38
C CYS A 273 11.03 13.84 -11.79
N MET A 274 11.01 12.98 -12.82
CA MET A 274 11.40 13.38 -14.19
C MET A 274 10.47 14.40 -14.83
N LEU A 275 9.22 14.51 -14.37
CA LEU A 275 8.24 15.46 -14.88
C LEU A 275 8.28 16.79 -14.13
N THR A 276 8.91 16.84 -12.94
CA THR A 276 9.11 18.06 -12.16
C THR A 276 10.49 18.68 -12.44
N ASN A 277 10.74 19.87 -11.89
CA ASN A 277 12.06 20.51 -11.91
C ASN A 277 13.04 19.94 -10.85
N TYR A 278 12.66 18.90 -10.11
CA TYR A 278 13.57 18.26 -9.16
C TYR A 278 14.63 17.43 -9.88
N THR A 279 15.83 17.43 -9.32
CA THR A 279 16.89 16.47 -9.65
C THR A 279 16.81 15.24 -8.76
N HIS A 280 17.58 14.19 -9.11
CA HIS A 280 17.80 13.03 -8.23
C HIS A 280 18.24 13.45 -6.81
N GLN A 281 19.03 14.52 -6.67
CA GLN A 281 19.53 14.96 -5.36
C GLN A 281 18.47 15.71 -4.56
N THR A 282 17.60 16.46 -5.23
CA THR A 282 16.61 17.33 -4.56
C THR A 282 15.25 16.65 -4.36
N TYR A 283 14.96 15.58 -5.11
CA TYR A 283 13.73 14.80 -4.95
C TYR A 283 13.83 13.81 -3.77
N THR A 284 13.87 14.35 -2.55
CA THR A 284 14.15 13.57 -1.34
C THR A 284 12.95 12.82 -0.80
N LYS A 285 11.73 13.21 -1.17
CA LYS A 285 10.48 12.59 -0.74
C LYS A 285 9.50 12.46 -1.89
N ARG A 286 8.81 11.31 -1.97
CA ARG A 286 7.86 10.96 -3.04
C ARG A 286 6.69 11.94 -3.18
N TYR A 287 6.29 12.60 -2.11
CA TYR A 287 5.15 13.52 -2.15
C TYR A 287 5.52 14.91 -2.68
N LEU A 288 6.81 15.23 -2.85
CA LEU A 288 7.22 16.58 -3.26
C LEU A 288 6.67 16.98 -4.64
N SER A 289 6.40 16.02 -5.51
CA SER A 289 5.80 16.26 -6.82
C SER A 289 4.31 16.67 -6.75
N GLU A 290 3.64 16.37 -5.63
CA GLU A 290 2.21 16.63 -5.46
C GLU A 290 1.95 18.12 -5.21
N PHE A 291 2.92 18.82 -4.63
CA PHE A 291 2.83 20.23 -4.20
C PHE A 291 3.51 21.21 -5.15
N ARG A 292 3.70 20.85 -6.42
CA ARG A 292 4.29 21.75 -7.42
C ARG A 292 3.71 21.47 -8.81
N ASP A 293 3.76 22.47 -9.68
CA ASP A 293 3.58 22.23 -11.11
C ASP A 293 4.66 21.26 -11.65
N ASN A 294 4.25 20.42 -12.58
CA ASN A 294 5.15 19.64 -13.42
C ASN A 294 5.02 20.10 -14.88
N ILE A 295 5.79 19.48 -15.76
CA ILE A 295 5.83 19.86 -17.18
C ILE A 295 4.44 19.80 -17.85
N LEU A 296 3.56 18.89 -17.44
CA LEU A 296 2.20 18.76 -18.00
C LEU A 296 1.33 19.97 -17.62
N ASP A 297 1.49 20.49 -16.40
CA ASP A 297 0.79 21.69 -15.93
C ASP A 297 1.25 22.92 -16.71
N ILE A 298 2.57 23.04 -16.91
CA ILE A 298 3.19 24.16 -17.61
C ILE A 298 2.78 24.15 -19.09
N THR A 299 2.85 23.00 -19.77
CA THR A 299 2.48 22.91 -21.19
C THR A 299 1.01 23.26 -21.41
N GLN A 300 0.12 22.78 -20.54
CA GLN A 300 -1.30 23.16 -20.59
C GLN A 300 -1.50 24.66 -20.36
N ARG A 301 -0.82 25.24 -19.36
CA ARG A 301 -0.92 26.67 -19.04
C ARG A 301 -0.57 27.56 -20.22
N VAL A 302 0.47 27.20 -20.97
CA VAL A 302 0.91 27.98 -22.14
C VAL A 302 0.11 27.67 -23.41
N GLY A 303 -0.95 26.86 -23.32
CA GLY A 303 -1.87 26.57 -24.42
C GLY A 303 -1.50 25.36 -25.28
N ILE A 304 -0.56 24.50 -24.86
CA ILE A 304 -0.27 23.24 -25.54
C ILE A 304 -1.32 22.20 -25.14
N GLN A 305 -1.97 21.59 -26.13
CA GLN A 305 -2.87 20.46 -25.89
C GLN A 305 -2.09 19.26 -25.33
N THR A 306 -2.22 19.05 -24.02
CA THR A 306 -1.44 18.07 -23.27
C THR A 306 -2.34 16.89 -22.89
N TYR A 307 -1.89 15.67 -23.22
CA TYR A 307 -2.60 14.43 -22.97
C TYR A 307 -1.73 13.47 -22.15
N TYR A 308 -2.34 12.69 -21.27
CA TYR A 308 -1.68 11.64 -20.51
C TYR A 308 -2.36 10.30 -20.80
N ILE A 309 -1.60 9.35 -21.34
CA ILE A 309 -2.07 8.00 -21.65
C ILE A 309 -1.23 7.01 -20.86
N GLY A 310 -1.84 6.39 -19.84
CA GLY A 310 -1.19 5.40 -18.99
C GLY A 310 -1.57 3.97 -19.38
N ASN A 311 -0.57 3.08 -19.45
CA ASN A 311 -0.79 1.63 -19.56
C ASN A 311 -0.02 0.87 -18.46
N ASN A 312 0.20 1.55 -17.33
CA ASN A 312 1.02 1.04 -16.24
C ASN A 312 0.38 1.42 -14.91
N GLY A 313 0.05 0.40 -14.10
CA GLY A 313 -0.45 0.59 -12.74
C GLY A 313 -1.83 1.27 -12.63
N GLY A 314 -2.66 1.23 -13.68
CA GLY A 314 -4.07 1.64 -13.64
C GLY A 314 -4.36 3.05 -13.11
N GLY A 315 -3.40 3.99 -13.16
CA GLY A 315 -3.61 5.31 -12.58
C GLY A 315 -2.46 6.30 -12.77
N CYS A 316 -2.69 7.51 -12.27
CA CYS A 316 -1.78 8.64 -12.41
C CYS A 316 -0.60 8.56 -11.43
N ILE A 317 0.56 8.09 -11.89
CA ILE A 317 1.70 7.84 -11.00
C ILE A 317 2.21 9.15 -10.39
N GLY A 318 2.18 9.22 -9.05
CA GLY A 318 2.58 10.41 -8.27
C GLY A 318 1.78 11.66 -8.61
N GLN A 319 0.52 11.47 -9.05
CA GLN A 319 -0.46 12.52 -9.27
C GLN A 319 -0.05 13.58 -10.32
N VAL A 320 0.93 13.31 -11.17
CA VAL A 320 1.47 14.27 -12.14
C VAL A 320 0.45 14.77 -13.17
N CYS A 321 -0.56 13.98 -13.47
CA CYS A 321 -1.56 14.23 -14.50
C CYS A 321 -2.92 14.68 -13.95
N ILE A 322 -3.11 14.77 -12.61
CA ILE A 322 -4.45 14.98 -12.02
C ILE A 322 -5.07 16.35 -12.35
N ARG A 323 -4.24 17.31 -12.77
CA ARG A 323 -4.64 18.70 -13.12
C ARG A 323 -4.90 18.88 -14.61
N LEU A 324 -4.76 17.83 -15.41
CA LEU A 324 -5.21 17.83 -16.80
C LEU A 324 -6.75 17.67 -16.85
N PRO A 325 -7.42 18.20 -17.88
CA PRO A 325 -8.81 17.89 -18.17
C PRO A 325 -9.07 16.38 -18.17
N LYS A 326 -10.18 15.94 -17.58
CA LYS A 326 -10.50 14.50 -17.46
C LYS A 326 -10.52 13.77 -18.80
N ASN A 327 -10.98 14.43 -19.87
CA ASN A 327 -10.99 13.89 -21.23
C ASN A 327 -9.58 13.77 -21.86
N HIS A 328 -8.56 14.38 -21.27
CA HIS A 328 -7.16 14.28 -21.71
C HIS A 328 -6.39 13.18 -21.00
N ILE A 329 -7.00 12.51 -20.02
CA ILE A 329 -6.40 11.42 -19.24
C ILE A 329 -7.06 10.11 -19.67
N LYS A 330 -6.27 9.17 -20.16
CA LYS A 330 -6.72 7.82 -20.50
C LYS A 330 -5.86 6.77 -19.84
N PHE A 331 -6.50 5.74 -19.26
CA PHE A 331 -5.80 4.57 -18.74
C PHE A 331 -6.26 3.34 -19.52
N TYR A 332 -5.29 2.59 -20.01
CA TYR A 332 -5.50 1.24 -20.52
C TYR A 332 -5.01 0.31 -19.42
N ASP A 333 -5.90 -0.48 -18.84
CA ASP A 333 -5.50 -1.56 -17.95
C ASP A 333 -5.32 -2.81 -18.81
N ARG A 334 -4.22 -3.56 -18.64
CA ARG A 334 -4.11 -4.91 -19.23
C ARG A 334 -4.90 -5.90 -18.36
N GLY A 335 -6.18 -5.60 -18.18
CA GLY A 335 -7.14 -6.35 -17.38
C GLY A 335 -8.55 -6.04 -17.83
N GLY A 336 -8.92 -6.52 -19.03
CA GLY A 336 -10.31 -6.49 -19.51
C GLY A 336 -10.44 -6.39 -21.02
N HIS A 337 -10.88 -7.49 -21.64
CA HIS A 337 -11.97 -7.41 -22.61
C HIS A 337 -13.21 -6.85 -21.93
#